data_AF-A0A2D9HTK7-F1
#
_entry.id   AF-A0A2D9HTK7-F1
#
_cell.length_a   1.000
_cell.length_b   1.000
_cell.length_c   1.000
_cell.angle_alpha   90.00
_cell.angle_beta   90.00
_cell.angle_gamma   90.00
#
_symmetry.space_group_name_H-M   'P 1'
#
loop_
_entity.id
_entity.type
_entity.pdbx_description
1 polymer ?
#
loop_
_entity_poly.entity_id
_entity_poly.type
_entity_poly.pdbx_seq_one_letter_code
_entity_poly.pdbx_strand_id
1 'polypeptide(L)'
;MSPFFVDYMVFVCCSTIGAIQIAAHIGNLRGLLILRRRIASLLFGIGILLGSIFWFFLSENRNINDTAGGLDANSQAVGFFLGALIGTTLTLVIASIINLDLKASNIDKNIDGLDSLREQNYFLAIKDEYSRSRENWRAYLAKQFMDLPKNIIYQLVTAIIVKLR
;
A
#
# COMPACT_ATOMS: atom_id res chain seq x y z
N MET A 1 -0.04 -23.96 10.79
CA MET A 1 -0.01 -23.42 9.41
C MET A 1 1.02 -24.21 8.63
N SER A 2 0.77 -24.52 7.35
CA SER A 2 1.73 -25.26 6.54
C SER A 2 2.93 -24.36 6.18
N PRO A 3 4.16 -24.89 6.08
CA PRO A 3 5.32 -24.13 5.62
C PRO A 3 5.09 -23.46 4.27
N PHE A 4 4.46 -24.16 3.32
CA PHE A 4 4.14 -23.62 1.99
C PHE A 4 3.25 -22.36 2.06
N PHE A 5 2.25 -22.33 2.95
CA PHE A 5 1.41 -21.15 3.14
C PHE A 5 2.22 -19.95 3.66
N VAL A 6 3.13 -20.17 4.61
CA VAL A 6 3.98 -19.11 5.16
C VAL A 6 4.98 -18.62 4.11
N ASP A 7 5.60 -19.52 3.35
CA ASP A 7 6.51 -19.17 2.25
C ASP A 7 5.80 -18.31 1.20
N TYR A 8 4.56 -18.67 0.86
CA TYR A 8 3.73 -17.89 -0.06
C TYR A 8 3.40 -16.50 0.50
N MET A 9 3.03 -16.40 1.78
CA MET A 9 2.81 -15.10 2.43
C MET A 9 4.06 -14.21 2.43
N VAL A 10 5.23 -14.78 2.73
CA VAL A 10 6.52 -14.06 2.73
C VAL A 10 6.86 -13.60 1.31
N PHE A 11 6.66 -14.46 0.31
CA PHE A 11 6.81 -14.12 -1.09
C PHE A 11 5.95 -12.90 -1.47
N VAL A 12 4.64 -12.93 -1.19
CA VAL A 12 3.73 -11.83 -1.49
C VAL A 12 4.11 -10.56 -0.73
N CYS A 13 4.50 -10.68 0.55
CA CYS A 13 4.97 -9.55 1.34
C CYS A 13 6.19 -8.87 0.70
N CYS A 14 7.22 -9.63 0.36
CA CYS A 14 8.43 -9.12 -0.28
C CYS A 14 8.13 -8.50 -1.66
N SER A 15 7.31 -9.17 -2.47
CA SER A 15 6.90 -8.63 -3.78
C SER A 15 6.10 -7.34 -3.65
N THR A 16 5.24 -7.21 -2.63
CA THR A 16 4.48 -5.99 -2.34
C THR A 16 5.40 -4.84 -1.97
N ILE A 17 6.38 -5.07 -1.07
CA ILE A 17 7.39 -4.06 -0.72
C ILE A 17 8.13 -3.61 -1.99
N GLY A 18 8.61 -4.56 -2.80
CA GLY A 18 9.32 -4.26 -4.04
C GLY A 18 8.49 -3.45 -5.04
N ALA A 19 7.23 -3.83 -5.24
CA ALA A 19 6.30 -3.13 -6.11
C ALA A 19 6.03 -1.69 -5.63
N ILE A 20 5.81 -1.49 -4.32
CA ILE A 20 5.62 -0.14 -3.75
C ILE A 20 6.88 0.72 -3.97
N GLN A 21 8.08 0.17 -3.77
CA GLN A 21 9.33 0.93 -3.97
C GLN A 21 9.53 1.35 -5.42
N ILE A 22 9.18 0.50 -6.38
CA ILE A 22 9.22 0.83 -7.81
C ILE A 22 8.18 1.90 -8.15
N ALA A 23 6.94 1.73 -7.70
CA ALA A 23 5.86 2.68 -7.94
C ALA A 23 6.15 4.06 -7.32
N ALA A 24 6.65 4.09 -6.08
CA ALA A 24 7.07 5.31 -5.40
C ALA A 24 8.20 6.03 -6.14
N HIS A 25 9.15 5.28 -6.71
CA HIS A 25 10.21 5.85 -7.53
C HIS A 25 9.63 6.55 -8.77
N ILE A 26 8.77 5.86 -9.53
CA ILE A 26 8.12 6.36 -10.74
C ILE A 26 7.28 7.61 -10.42
N GLY A 27 6.49 7.57 -9.35
CA GLY A 27 5.63 8.67 -8.91
C GLY A 27 6.34 9.82 -8.16
N ASN A 28 7.65 9.75 -7.98
CA ASN A 28 8.43 10.70 -7.17
C ASN A 28 7.94 10.87 -5.72
N LEU A 29 7.34 9.83 -5.16
CA LEU A 29 6.79 9.82 -3.80
C LEU A 29 7.91 9.56 -2.79
N ARG A 30 8.74 10.58 -2.53
CA ARG A 30 9.92 10.50 -1.67
C ARG A 30 9.60 9.99 -0.26
N GLY A 31 8.47 10.42 0.30
CA GLY A 31 7.98 10.00 1.62
C GLY A 31 7.60 8.52 1.74
N LEU A 32 7.56 7.77 0.62
CA LEU A 32 7.26 6.34 0.56
C LEU A 32 8.50 5.47 0.26
N LEU A 33 9.65 6.10 -0.02
CA LEU A 33 10.90 5.39 -0.30
C LEU A 33 11.52 4.87 1.01
N ILE A 34 11.87 3.59 1.05
CA ILE A 34 12.58 3.00 2.19
C ILE A 34 14.05 3.45 2.19
N LEU A 35 14.65 3.67 1.01
CA LEU A 35 16.01 4.20 0.92
C LEU A 35 15.98 5.65 0.44
N ARG A 36 16.69 6.52 1.16
CA ARG A 36 16.73 7.97 0.89
C ARG A 36 17.23 8.33 -0.50
N ARG A 37 18.14 7.52 -1.06
CA ARG A 37 18.62 7.66 -2.43
C ARG A 37 17.61 6.99 -3.38
N ARG A 38 16.99 7.78 -4.26
CA ARG A 38 15.91 7.32 -5.16
C ARG A 38 16.32 6.13 -6.03
N ILE A 39 17.54 6.14 -6.57
CA ILE A 39 18.06 5.02 -7.38
C ILE A 39 18.32 3.79 -6.52
N ALA A 40 18.87 3.97 -5.31
CA ALA A 40 19.10 2.84 -4.41
C ALA A 40 17.77 2.19 -4.00
N SER A 41 16.72 2.98 -3.72
CA SER A 41 15.38 2.47 -3.40
C SER A 41 14.77 1.71 -4.56
N LEU A 42 14.98 2.18 -5.81
CA LEU A 42 14.53 1.46 -7.01
C LEU A 42 15.25 0.12 -7.15
N LEU A 43 16.58 0.10 -7.06
CA LEU A 43 17.36 -1.12 -7.16
C LEU A 43 17.02 -2.12 -6.04
N PHE A 44 16.81 -1.61 -4.82
CA PHE A 44 16.31 -2.41 -3.70
C PHE A 44 14.92 -3.01 -4.00
N GLY A 45 13.99 -2.20 -4.54
CA GLY A 45 12.65 -2.65 -4.90
C GLY A 45 12.66 -3.73 -6.00
N ILE A 46 13.46 -3.54 -7.05
CA ILE A 46 13.67 -4.54 -8.10
C ILE A 46 14.32 -5.80 -7.52
N GLY A 47 15.35 -5.63 -6.69
CA GLY A 47 16.09 -6.73 -6.08
C GLY A 47 15.23 -7.60 -5.18
N ILE A 48 14.40 -7.01 -4.32
CA ILE A 48 13.52 -7.78 -3.42
C ILE A 48 12.38 -8.44 -4.18
N LEU A 49 11.82 -7.80 -5.22
CA LEU A 49 10.75 -8.37 -6.04
C LEU A 49 11.24 -9.55 -6.88
N LEU A 50 12.36 -9.38 -7.58
CA LEU A 50 12.94 -10.47 -8.36
C LEU A 50 13.44 -11.57 -7.42
N GLY A 51 14.16 -11.19 -6.36
CA GLY A 51 14.67 -12.13 -5.36
C GLY A 51 13.57 -12.98 -4.73
N SER A 52 12.40 -12.41 -4.43
CA SER A 52 11.27 -13.18 -3.89
C SER A 52 10.67 -14.13 -4.93
N ILE A 53 10.53 -13.71 -6.19
CA ILE A 53 10.08 -14.58 -7.28
C ILE A 53 11.05 -15.75 -7.46
N PHE A 54 12.35 -15.47 -7.56
CA PHE A 54 13.37 -16.50 -7.72
C PHE A 54 13.36 -17.46 -6.53
N TRP A 55 13.37 -16.94 -5.30
CA TRP A 55 13.35 -17.76 -4.11
C TRP A 55 12.10 -18.63 -4.03
N PHE A 56 10.90 -18.07 -4.25
CA PHE A 56 9.66 -18.81 -4.08
C PHE A 56 9.45 -19.90 -5.13
N PHE A 57 9.68 -19.60 -6.42
CA PHE A 57 9.38 -20.51 -7.52
C PHE A 57 10.50 -21.48 -7.88
N LEU A 58 11.77 -21.18 -7.57
CA LEU A 58 12.91 -22.06 -7.90
C LEU A 58 13.43 -22.87 -6.71
N SER A 59 13.04 -22.55 -5.47
CA SER A 59 13.45 -23.33 -4.30
C SER A 59 12.82 -24.72 -4.27
N GLU A 60 11.55 -24.84 -4.67
CA GLU A 60 10.79 -26.08 -4.63
C GLU A 60 9.77 -26.12 -5.77
N ASN A 61 9.25 -27.31 -6.09
CA ASN A 61 8.15 -27.45 -7.03
C ASN A 61 6.85 -26.90 -6.40
N ARG A 62 6.45 -25.68 -6.78
CA ARG A 62 5.26 -25.00 -6.25
C ARG A 62 4.00 -25.20 -7.10
N ASN A 63 4.11 -25.81 -8.28
CA ASN A 63 2.96 -26.05 -9.17
C ASN A 63 2.32 -27.42 -8.88
N ILE A 64 1.69 -27.50 -7.71
CA ILE A 64 1.05 -28.72 -7.20
C ILE A 64 -0.46 -28.46 -7.13
N ASN A 65 -1.27 -29.42 -7.58
CA ASN A 65 -2.72 -29.35 -7.44
C ASN A 65 -3.13 -29.34 -5.96
N ASP A 66 -4.22 -28.65 -5.65
CA ASP A 66 -4.84 -28.62 -4.32
C ASP A 66 -5.15 -30.01 -3.74
N THR A 67 -5.60 -30.93 -4.60
CA THR A 67 -5.83 -32.35 -4.25
C THR A 67 -4.56 -33.15 -3.97
N ALA A 68 -3.40 -32.65 -4.39
CA ALA A 68 -2.08 -33.26 -4.21
C ALA A 68 -1.24 -32.54 -3.15
N GLY A 69 -1.85 -31.70 -2.30
CA GLY A 69 -1.16 -30.95 -1.25
C GLY A 69 -0.70 -29.55 -1.65
N GLY A 70 -1.14 -29.05 -2.82
CA GLY A 70 -1.00 -27.66 -3.22
C GLY A 70 -1.87 -26.72 -2.39
N LEU A 71 -1.59 -25.42 -2.45
CA LEU A 71 -2.41 -24.40 -1.81
C LEU A 71 -3.75 -24.28 -2.55
N ASP A 72 -4.87 -24.51 -1.85
CA ASP A 72 -6.19 -24.25 -2.39
C ASP A 72 -6.43 -22.74 -2.62
N ALA A 73 -7.41 -22.42 -3.46
CA ALA A 73 -7.68 -21.04 -3.87
C ALA A 73 -8.04 -20.10 -2.69
N ASN A 74 -8.75 -20.59 -1.66
CA ASN A 74 -9.10 -19.77 -0.51
C ASN A 74 -7.86 -19.46 0.33
N SER A 75 -7.01 -20.46 0.55
CA SER A 75 -5.74 -20.27 1.24
C SER A 75 -4.82 -19.32 0.47
N GLN A 76 -4.75 -19.41 -0.86
CA GLN A 76 -4.00 -18.45 -1.67
C GLN A 76 -4.56 -17.03 -1.52
N ALA A 77 -5.89 -16.86 -1.57
CA ALA A 77 -6.50 -15.54 -1.41
C ALA A 77 -6.19 -14.91 -0.04
N VAL A 78 -6.29 -15.70 1.04
CA VAL A 78 -5.96 -15.25 2.40
C VAL A 78 -4.47 -14.93 2.52
N GLY A 79 -3.59 -15.80 2.02
CA GLY A 79 -2.15 -15.60 2.04
C GLY A 79 -1.73 -14.36 1.26
N PHE A 80 -2.35 -14.13 0.10
CA PHE A 80 -2.14 -12.95 -0.72
C PHE A 80 -2.55 -11.68 0.04
N PHE A 81 -3.76 -11.66 0.58
CA PHE A 81 -4.27 -10.50 1.32
C PHE A 81 -3.39 -10.17 2.54
N LEU A 82 -3.08 -11.16 3.36
CA LEU A 82 -2.26 -10.95 4.56
C LEU A 82 -0.83 -10.56 4.20
N GLY A 83 -0.21 -11.21 3.21
CA GLY A 83 1.13 -10.88 2.73
C GLY A 83 1.18 -9.43 2.20
N ALA A 84 0.21 -9.04 1.37
CA ALA A 84 0.12 -7.69 0.84
C ALA A 84 -0.14 -6.63 1.92
N LEU A 85 -1.02 -6.94 2.89
CA LEU A 85 -1.31 -6.05 4.02
C LEU A 85 -0.06 -5.83 4.88
N ILE A 86 0.67 -6.90 5.21
CA ILE A 86 1.91 -6.84 5.98
C ILE A 86 2.97 -6.06 5.21
N GLY A 87 3.21 -6.39 3.93
CA GLY A 87 4.21 -5.70 3.10
C GLY A 87 3.92 -4.21 2.94
N THR A 88 2.66 -3.85 2.77
CA THR A 88 2.21 -2.45 2.74
C THR A 88 2.47 -1.79 4.09
N THR A 89 1.99 -2.38 5.19
CA THR A 89 2.15 -1.82 6.54
C THR A 89 3.62 -1.61 6.90
N LEU A 90 4.48 -2.60 6.64
CA LEU A 90 5.92 -2.50 6.86
C LEU A 90 6.53 -1.38 6.02
N THR A 91 6.16 -1.27 4.75
CA THR A 91 6.64 -0.18 3.89
C THR A 91 6.27 1.18 4.47
N LEU A 92 5.01 1.36 4.88
CA LEU A 92 4.53 2.62 5.46
C LEU A 92 5.23 2.96 6.77
N VAL A 93 5.40 1.99 7.67
CA VAL A 93 6.09 2.19 8.96
C VAL A 93 7.56 2.52 8.74
N ILE A 94 8.27 1.72 7.95
CA ILE A 94 9.70 1.89 7.70
C ILE A 94 9.96 3.22 6.98
N ALA A 95 9.21 3.52 5.91
CA ALA A 95 9.36 4.78 5.18
C ALA A 95 9.01 5.99 6.05
N SER A 96 8.00 5.89 6.93
CA SER A 96 7.66 6.97 7.87
C SER A 96 8.80 7.26 8.83
N ILE A 97 9.47 6.22 9.35
CA ILE A 97 10.60 6.36 10.28
C ILE A 97 11.84 6.93 9.56
N ILE A 98 12.17 6.41 8.38
CA ILE A 98 13.37 6.81 7.64
C ILE A 98 13.26 8.25 7.11
N ASN A 99 12.06 8.66 6.70
CA ASN A 99 11.82 9.98 6.11
C ASN A 99 11.31 11.01 7.13
N LEU A 100 11.53 10.81 8.44
CA LEU A 100 11.07 11.74 9.47
C LEU A 100 11.59 13.18 9.28
N ASP A 101 12.72 13.36 8.61
CA ASP A 101 13.35 14.68 8.38
C ASP A 101 12.86 15.42 7.13
N LEU A 102 12.11 14.76 6.24
CA LEU A 102 11.31 15.42 5.18
C LEU A 102 10.20 16.33 5.76
N LYS A 103 10.00 16.31 7.08
CA LYS A 103 9.05 17.11 7.86
C LYS A 103 9.20 18.63 7.74
N ALA A 104 10.32 19.14 7.21
CA ALA A 104 10.71 20.54 7.39
C ALA A 104 10.77 21.38 6.09
N SER A 105 10.67 20.80 4.90
CA SER A 105 10.71 21.58 3.66
C SER A 105 9.34 22.19 3.38
N ASN A 106 9.25 23.53 3.38
CA ASN A 106 8.12 24.37 2.95
C ASN A 106 6.91 23.58 2.45
N ILE A 107 6.02 23.16 3.37
CA ILE A 107 4.79 22.46 3.02
C ILE A 107 3.92 23.47 2.28
N ASP A 108 3.88 23.37 0.95
CA ASP A 108 2.82 23.98 0.18
C ASP A 108 1.52 23.27 0.57
N LYS A 109 0.72 23.95 1.39
CA LYS A 109 -0.55 23.43 1.91
C LYS A 109 -1.59 23.15 0.83
N ASN A 110 -1.29 23.51 -0.42
CA ASN A 110 -2.14 23.33 -1.58
C ASN A 110 -1.95 21.96 -2.27
N ILE A 111 -0.95 21.16 -1.86
CA ILE A 111 -0.74 19.80 -2.38
C ILE A 111 -1.54 18.79 -1.55
N ASP A 112 -2.55 18.18 -2.16
CA ASP A 112 -3.47 17.25 -1.51
C ASP A 112 -3.16 15.77 -1.84
N GLY A 113 -3.63 14.87 -0.97
CA GLY A 113 -3.61 13.43 -1.23
C GLY A 113 -2.21 12.82 -1.36
N LEU A 114 -2.05 11.88 -2.29
CA LEU A 114 -0.81 11.11 -2.45
C LEU A 114 0.37 11.97 -2.92
N ASP A 115 0.11 13.04 -3.68
CA ASP A 115 1.14 13.94 -4.18
C ASP A 115 1.86 14.69 -3.04
N SER A 116 1.23 14.80 -1.87
CA SER A 116 1.90 15.37 -0.69
C SER A 116 3.13 14.55 -0.28
N LEU A 117 3.17 13.23 -0.58
CA LEU A 117 4.33 12.38 -0.28
C LEU A 117 5.59 12.73 -1.09
N ARG A 118 5.52 13.66 -2.05
CA ARG A 118 6.71 14.19 -2.73
C ARG A 118 7.55 15.07 -1.81
N GLU A 119 6.88 15.78 -0.91
CA GLU A 119 7.48 16.84 -0.07
C GLU A 119 7.45 16.52 1.43
N GLN A 120 6.64 15.55 1.88
CA GLN A 120 6.57 15.14 3.28
C GLN A 120 6.54 13.62 3.46
N ASN A 121 6.78 13.15 4.69
CA ASN A 121 6.63 11.73 5.03
C ASN A 121 5.17 11.33 5.22
N TYR A 122 4.92 10.02 5.11
CA TYR A 122 3.58 9.44 5.19
C TYR A 122 2.87 9.72 6.52
N PHE A 123 3.58 9.68 7.65
CA PHE A 123 2.96 9.96 8.95
C PHE A 123 2.40 11.38 9.04
N LEU A 124 3.14 12.38 8.54
CA LEU A 124 2.66 13.76 8.49
C LEU A 124 1.51 13.92 7.52
N ALA A 125 1.59 13.30 6.34
CA ALA A 125 0.51 13.33 5.36
C ALA A 125 -0.81 12.84 5.95
N ILE A 126 -0.79 11.72 6.70
CA ILE A 126 -2.00 11.24 7.40
C ILE A 126 -2.43 12.22 8.48
N LYS A 127 -1.50 12.74 9.29
CA LYS A 127 -1.85 13.66 10.39
C LYS A 127 -2.52 14.93 9.87
N ASP A 128 -1.99 15.51 8.80
CA ASP A 128 -2.51 16.73 8.19
C ASP A 128 -3.88 16.47 7.55
N GLU A 129 -4.01 15.35 6.83
CA GLU A 129 -5.27 14.94 6.21
C GLU A 129 -6.36 14.67 7.26
N TYR A 130 -5.99 14.01 8.36
CA TYR A 130 -6.89 13.77 9.48
C TYR A 130 -7.32 15.08 10.17
N SER A 131 -6.39 16.01 10.39
CA SER A 131 -6.71 17.32 10.97
C SER A 131 -7.69 18.10 10.08
N ARG A 132 -7.45 18.12 8.77
CA ARG A 132 -8.30 18.79 7.78
C ARG A 132 -9.69 18.17 7.69
N SER A 133 -9.76 16.83 7.67
CA SER A 133 -11.02 16.09 7.68
C SER A 133 -11.81 16.36 8.97
N ARG A 134 -11.13 16.39 10.13
CA ARG A 134 -11.77 16.70 11.42
C ARG A 134 -12.33 18.11 11.49
N GLU A 135 -11.62 19.10 10.94
CA GLU A 135 -12.04 20.50 10.96
C GLU A 135 -13.27 20.74 10.08
N ASN A 136 -13.32 20.15 8.88
CA ASN A 136 -14.36 20.42 7.88
C ASN A 136 -14.85 19.16 7.12
N TRP A 137 -15.26 18.12 7.85
CA TRP A 137 -15.62 16.80 7.28
C TRP A 137 -16.67 16.87 6.15
N ARG A 138 -17.67 17.76 6.27
CA ARG A 138 -18.72 17.94 5.26
C ARG A 138 -18.17 18.46 3.94
N ALA A 139 -17.36 19.52 3.99
CA ALA A 139 -16.76 20.12 2.80
C ALA A 139 -15.71 19.18 2.19
N TYR A 140 -14.96 18.47 3.03
CA TYR A 140 -13.99 17.47 2.62
C TYR A 140 -14.63 16.33 1.81
N LEU A 141 -15.69 15.71 2.34
CA LEU A 141 -16.43 14.69 1.59
C LEU A 141 -17.08 15.27 0.34
N ALA A 142 -17.67 16.46 0.42
CA ALA A 142 -18.27 17.11 -0.74
C ALA A 142 -17.25 17.31 -1.88
N LYS A 143 -16.01 17.72 -1.57
CA LYS A 143 -14.92 17.84 -2.55
C LYS A 143 -14.53 16.48 -3.16
N GLN A 144 -14.40 15.44 -2.34
CA GLN A 144 -14.00 14.10 -2.80
C GLN A 144 -15.06 13.44 -3.70
N PHE A 145 -16.34 13.73 -3.45
CA PHE A 145 -17.47 13.18 -4.19
C PHE A 145 -18.07 14.15 -5.21
N MET A 146 -17.48 15.34 -5.40
CA MET A 146 -18.00 16.36 -6.32
C MET A 146 -17.92 15.91 -7.78
N ASP A 147 -16.90 15.14 -8.12
CA ASP A 147 -16.70 14.57 -9.47
C ASP A 147 -17.48 13.27 -9.69
N LEU A 148 -18.12 12.72 -8.65
CA LEU A 148 -18.98 11.54 -8.81
C LEU A 148 -20.33 11.95 -9.40
N PRO A 149 -20.82 11.24 -10.44
CA PRO A 149 -22.13 11.53 -10.99
C PRO A 149 -23.21 11.30 -9.91
N LYS A 150 -24.16 12.25 -9.80
CA LYS A 150 -25.14 12.34 -8.71
C LYS A 150 -25.94 11.05 -8.48
N ASN A 151 -26.12 10.24 -9.52
CA ASN A 151 -26.80 8.95 -9.46
C ASN A 151 -26.05 7.92 -8.58
N ILE A 152 -24.72 7.93 -8.56
CA ILE A 152 -23.91 7.00 -7.74
C ILE A 152 -23.99 7.36 -6.25
N ILE A 153 -23.99 8.66 -5.93
CA ILE A 153 -24.10 9.13 -4.54
C ILE A 153 -25.44 8.68 -3.93
N TYR A 154 -26.55 8.84 -4.68
CA TYR A 154 -27.86 8.35 -4.25
C TYR A 154 -27.86 6.85 -4.01
N GLN A 155 -27.27 6.05 -4.91
CA GLN A 155 -27.19 4.60 -4.73
C GLN A 155 -26.35 4.20 -3.51
N LEU A 156 -25.20 4.85 -3.28
CA LEU A 156 -24.34 4.60 -2.12
C LEU A 156 -25.05 4.92 -0.79
N VAL A 157 -25.71 6.08 -0.71
CA VAL A 157 -26.46 6.49 0.48
C VAL A 157 -27.61 5.52 0.74
N THR A 158 -28.34 5.13 -0.29
CA THR A 158 -29.44 4.15 -0.16
C THR A 158 -28.93 2.79 0.29
N ALA A 159 -27.81 2.31 -0.28
CA ALA A 159 -27.19 1.05 0.09
C ALA A 159 -26.66 1.05 1.54
N ILE A 160 -26.06 2.15 1.99
CA ILE A 160 -25.58 2.29 3.37
C ILE A 160 -26.76 2.32 4.36
N ILE A 161 -27.82 3.07 4.07
CA ILE A 161 -29.03 3.14 4.90
C ILE A 161 -29.71 1.78 5.02
N VAL A 162 -29.83 1.03 3.92
CA VAL A 162 -30.41 -0.32 3.92
C VAL A 162 -29.56 -1.29 4.74
N LYS A 163 -28.23 -1.15 4.74
CA LYS A 163 -27.30 -2.03 5.47
C LYS A 163 -27.21 -1.71 6.97
N LEU A 164 -27.67 -0.53 7.38
CA LEU A 164 -27.70 -0.05 8.77
C LEU A 164 -29.06 -0.25 9.46
N ARG A 165 -30.08 -0.69 8.72
CA ARG A 165 -31.42 -1.05 9.23
C ARG A 165 -31.54 -2.56 9.37
#